data_AF-A0A0M1P0X6-F1
#
_entry.id   AF-A0A0M1P0X6-F1
#
_cell.length_a   1.000
_cell.length_b   1.000
_cell.length_c   1.000
_cell.angle_alpha   90.00
_cell.angle_beta   90.00
_cell.angle_gamma   90.00
#
_symmetry.space_group_name_H-M   'P 1'
#
loop_
_entity.id
_entity.type
_entity.pdbx_description
1 polymer ?
#
loop_
_entity_poly.entity_id
_entity_poly.type
_entity_poly.pdbx_seq_one_letter_code
_entity_poly.pdbx_strand_id
1 'polypeptide(L)'
;MKSKSIIVLLALAVLIGSLYLNEVEAASQDSTASITGEIQRAVAPHFTDIEGHWAQAAILDAIKRGYVDGYPDQRFLPNKEVTTAEFIKMAVTALKLEVNVSNKDTWYTPYVAAAESAGFYRAEDFTNRNLTQHMTREEMSKLAVRALGHKNVGEKQWMYLASKDGILSGTAPGELSPTGTTTRAQAIVVIERLLQAKSGKELPVDQYAVAAAEVYWHKTNIFSVAPEIFNGPDNKNNTGINYWKVSNLKFAGKDGTTIQVEELLATDWNDPRDPNRRLLPTKNKLSYRTNDGDWAKFSDDLKCYVIIVKARIVTNKNPKGYPITDRVNLQIHGYNGVPTGNSLIVPSVIESSDPNKKIYGLVIPKEKFSTDGSIRVSVESISAGAPIISQVLSRSILIR
;
A
#
# COMPACT_ATOMS: atom_id res chain seq x y z
N MET A 1 34.90 -40.42 -15.53
CA MET A 1 35.61 -39.73 -14.42
C MET A 1 35.61 -38.24 -14.73
N LYS A 2 35.06 -37.30 -13.98
CA LYS A 2 34.29 -37.24 -12.72
C LYS A 2 33.32 -36.05 -12.91
N SER A 3 32.05 -36.22 -12.59
CA SER A 3 31.08 -35.13 -12.43
C SER A 3 31.43 -34.32 -11.18
N LYS A 4 31.26 -33.00 -11.23
CA LYS A 4 31.24 -32.14 -10.04
C LYS A 4 29.84 -31.54 -9.91
N SER A 5 29.03 -32.18 -9.08
CA SER A 5 27.75 -31.64 -8.61
C SER A 5 28.03 -30.61 -7.51
N ILE A 6 27.45 -29.43 -7.65
CA ILE A 6 27.41 -28.38 -6.63
C ILE A 6 26.19 -28.67 -5.75
N ILE A 7 26.44 -28.96 -4.47
CA ILE A 7 25.42 -29.14 -3.43
C ILE A 7 25.14 -27.76 -2.82
N VAL A 8 23.87 -27.35 -2.87
CA VAL A 8 23.34 -26.17 -2.17
C VAL A 8 23.07 -26.56 -0.73
N LEU A 9 23.78 -25.93 0.22
CA LEU A 9 23.58 -26.11 1.66
C LEU A 9 22.45 -25.17 2.14
N LEU A 10 21.35 -25.76 2.60
CA LEU A 10 20.32 -25.08 3.39
C LEU A 10 20.79 -24.98 4.84
N ALA A 11 20.91 -23.77 5.38
CA ALA A 11 21.22 -23.55 6.79
C ALA A 11 19.91 -23.55 7.61
N LEU A 12 19.70 -24.61 8.40
CA LEU A 12 18.66 -24.70 9.42
C LEU A 12 19.33 -24.58 10.79
N ALA A 13 19.14 -23.45 11.47
CA ALA A 13 19.68 -23.23 12.82
C ALA A 13 18.74 -23.85 13.87
N VAL A 14 19.16 -24.97 14.47
CA VAL A 14 18.54 -25.59 15.64
C VAL A 14 19.28 -25.08 16.88
N LEU A 15 18.59 -24.35 17.75
CA LEU A 15 19.13 -23.93 19.04
C LEU A 15 18.85 -25.03 20.08
N ILE A 16 19.91 -25.76 20.46
CA ILE A 16 19.91 -26.69 21.60
C ILE A 16 20.45 -25.91 22.80
N GLY A 17 19.66 -25.83 23.87
CA GLY A 17 20.04 -25.15 25.12
C GLY A 17 19.55 -25.93 26.34
N SER A 18 20.36 -26.92 26.72
CA SER A 18 20.70 -27.35 28.09
C SER A 18 19.56 -27.58 29.11
N LEU A 19 19.22 -28.85 29.32
CA LEU A 19 18.58 -29.37 30.53
C LEU A 19 19.58 -29.34 31.70
N TYR A 20 19.20 -28.68 32.81
CA TYR A 20 19.76 -28.99 34.13
C TYR A 20 18.72 -29.81 34.90
N LEU A 21 19.03 -31.09 35.10
CA LEU A 21 18.34 -31.98 36.03
C LEU A 21 19.06 -31.88 37.38
N ASN A 22 18.35 -31.44 38.42
CA ASN A 22 18.70 -31.74 39.79
C ASN A 22 17.70 -32.77 40.30
N GLU A 23 18.20 -33.97 40.61
CA GLU A 23 17.49 -34.96 41.42
C GLU A 23 17.61 -34.58 42.90
N VAL A 24 16.50 -34.59 43.64
CA VAL A 24 16.54 -34.79 45.10
C VAL A 24 15.32 -35.62 45.51
N GLU A 25 15.64 -36.89 45.81
CA GLU A 25 15.17 -37.78 46.87
C GLU A 25 13.76 -37.58 47.50
N ALA A 26 13.03 -38.70 47.52
CA ALA A 26 11.76 -38.85 48.22
C ALA A 26 11.94 -38.98 49.74
N ALA A 27 11.08 -38.31 50.50
CA ALA A 27 10.78 -38.62 51.89
C ALA A 27 9.26 -38.53 52.12
N SER A 28 8.74 -39.50 52.86
CA SER A 28 7.32 -39.87 53.00
C SER A 28 6.62 -39.28 54.22
N GLN A 29 5.28 -39.11 54.07
CA GLN A 29 4.20 -39.11 55.10
C GLN A 29 4.16 -37.95 56.12
N ASP A 30 3.03 -37.37 56.55
CA ASP A 30 1.58 -37.57 56.37
C ASP A 30 0.87 -36.27 56.85
N SER A 31 -0.44 -36.12 56.60
CA SER A 31 -1.44 -35.23 57.25
C SER A 31 -2.23 -34.31 56.31
N THR A 32 -3.33 -34.86 55.78
CA THR A 32 -4.67 -34.27 55.64
C THR A 32 -4.83 -32.73 55.59
N ALA A 33 -5.16 -32.21 54.39
CA ALA A 33 -6.22 -31.20 54.20
C ALA A 33 -6.59 -31.12 52.72
N SER A 34 -7.83 -31.49 52.41
CA SER A 34 -8.47 -31.33 51.11
C SER A 34 -8.59 -29.86 50.72
N ILE A 35 -7.83 -29.43 49.72
CA ILE A 35 -8.19 -28.31 48.84
C ILE A 35 -7.93 -28.78 47.42
N THR A 36 -8.92 -29.40 46.78
CA THR A 36 -8.98 -29.53 45.31
C THR A 36 -9.26 -28.14 44.74
N GLY A 37 -8.23 -27.29 44.75
CA GLY A 37 -8.12 -26.17 43.84
C GLY A 37 -7.64 -26.77 42.52
N GLU A 38 -8.55 -27.00 41.59
CA GLU A 38 -8.19 -27.22 40.20
C GLU A 38 -7.35 -26.02 39.76
N ILE A 39 -6.03 -26.19 39.70
CA ILE A 39 -5.18 -25.34 38.89
C ILE A 39 -5.59 -25.67 37.46
N GLN A 40 -6.61 -24.96 36.98
CA GLN A 40 -7.05 -24.98 35.61
C GLN A 40 -5.87 -24.45 34.79
N ARG A 41 -5.00 -25.36 34.36
CA ARG A 41 -3.95 -25.08 33.40
C ARG A 41 -4.70 -24.49 32.21
N ALA A 42 -4.54 -23.20 31.96
CA ALA A 42 -5.23 -22.52 30.87
C ALA A 42 -4.81 -23.20 29.56
N VAL A 43 -5.61 -24.17 29.12
CA VAL A 43 -5.44 -24.81 27.83
C VAL A 43 -5.71 -23.72 26.81
N ALA A 44 -4.71 -23.40 25.99
CA ALA A 44 -4.89 -22.46 24.90
C ALA A 44 -6.13 -22.93 24.10
N PRO A 45 -7.10 -22.04 23.84
CA PRO A 45 -8.34 -22.44 23.19
C PRO A 45 -8.02 -23.04 21.82
N HIS A 46 -8.47 -24.27 21.60
CA HIS A 46 -8.25 -25.02 20.37
C HIS A 46 -9.43 -24.79 19.43
N PHE A 47 -9.19 -24.19 18.25
CA PHE A 47 -10.20 -24.01 17.21
C PHE A 47 -9.89 -24.90 16.01
N THR A 48 -10.93 -25.55 15.50
CA THR A 48 -10.82 -26.53 14.41
C THR A 48 -10.58 -25.91 13.03
N ASP A 49 -10.83 -24.60 12.88
CA ASP A 49 -10.85 -23.90 11.59
C ASP A 49 -9.79 -22.80 11.45
N ILE A 50 -8.79 -22.76 12.34
CA ILE A 50 -7.66 -21.83 12.27
C ILE A 50 -6.31 -22.51 12.04
N GLU A 51 -6.24 -23.84 12.08
CA GLU A 51 -4.98 -24.57 11.84
C GLU A 51 -4.48 -24.32 10.41
N GLY A 52 -3.24 -23.84 10.27
CA GLY A 52 -2.65 -23.48 8.98
C GLY A 52 -3.22 -22.19 8.37
N HIS A 53 -4.16 -21.52 9.04
CA HIS A 53 -4.70 -20.25 8.59
C HIS A 53 -3.67 -19.12 8.80
N TRP A 54 -3.49 -18.26 7.82
CA TRP A 54 -2.47 -17.19 7.84
C TRP A 54 -2.60 -16.24 9.05
N ALA A 55 -3.81 -16.07 9.60
CA ALA A 55 -4.10 -15.23 10.76
C ALA A 55 -4.10 -15.98 12.11
N GLN A 56 -3.74 -17.27 12.15
CA GLN A 56 -3.83 -18.11 13.35
C GLN A 56 -3.16 -17.47 14.57
N ALA A 57 -1.92 -17.00 14.42
CA ALA A 57 -1.18 -16.37 15.50
C ALA A 57 -1.88 -15.10 16.02
N ALA A 58 -2.34 -14.23 15.12
CA ALA A 58 -3.05 -13.00 15.49
C ALA A 58 -4.38 -13.28 16.19
N ILE A 59 -5.10 -14.34 15.77
CA ILE A 59 -6.34 -14.78 16.41
C ILE A 59 -6.07 -15.26 17.83
N LEU A 60 -5.03 -16.08 18.04
CA LEU A 60 -4.67 -16.57 19.38
C LEU A 60 -4.24 -15.42 20.31
N ASP A 61 -3.48 -14.45 19.79
CA ASP A 61 -3.11 -13.24 20.54
C ASP A 61 -4.35 -12.40 20.90
N ALA A 62 -5.28 -12.25 19.97
CA ALA A 62 -6.52 -11.50 20.18
C ALA A 62 -7.40 -12.10 21.29
N ILE A 63 -7.47 -13.44 21.34
CA ILE A 63 -8.20 -14.17 22.39
C ILE A 63 -7.47 -14.06 23.72
N LYS A 64 -6.15 -14.21 23.74
CA LYS A 64 -5.33 -14.01 24.95
C LYS A 64 -5.49 -12.60 25.52
N ARG A 65 -5.68 -11.59 24.66
CA ARG A 65 -5.97 -10.21 25.06
C ARG A 65 -7.44 -9.98 25.46
N GLY A 66 -8.33 -10.93 25.17
CA GLY A 66 -9.72 -10.93 25.63
C GLY A 66 -10.66 -9.98 24.88
N TYR A 67 -10.36 -9.62 23.62
CA TYR A 67 -11.25 -8.74 22.83
C TYR A 67 -12.02 -9.46 21.72
N VAL A 68 -11.75 -10.74 21.50
CA VAL A 68 -12.52 -11.63 20.62
C VAL A 68 -12.67 -13.01 21.26
N ASP A 69 -13.76 -13.68 20.91
CA ASP A 69 -14.05 -15.06 21.28
C ASP A 69 -14.36 -15.89 20.03
N GLY A 70 -14.30 -17.21 20.18
CA GLY A 70 -14.84 -18.14 19.19
C GLY A 70 -16.30 -18.50 19.47
N TYR A 71 -16.78 -19.51 18.77
CA TYR A 71 -18.15 -20.00 18.86
C TYR A 71 -18.23 -21.27 19.74
N PRO A 72 -19.42 -21.60 20.30
CA PRO A 72 -19.59 -22.78 21.15
C PRO A 72 -19.23 -24.12 20.50
N ASP A 73 -19.18 -24.17 19.16
CA ASP A 73 -18.87 -25.34 18.36
C ASP A 73 -17.36 -25.51 18.05
N GLN A 74 -16.48 -24.87 18.82
CA GLN A 74 -15.03 -24.91 18.66
C GLN A 74 -14.51 -24.35 17.31
N ARG A 75 -15.30 -23.47 16.68
CA ARG A 75 -14.86 -22.70 15.50
C ARG A 75 -14.61 -21.24 15.85
N PHE A 76 -13.75 -20.59 15.08
CA PHE A 76 -13.49 -19.16 15.16
C PHE A 76 -14.16 -18.36 14.03
N LEU A 77 -14.35 -18.99 12.88
CA LEU A 77 -14.85 -18.42 11.63
C LEU A 77 -13.98 -17.26 11.11
N PRO A 78 -12.68 -17.48 10.85
CA PRO A 78 -11.76 -16.42 10.46
C PRO A 78 -12.17 -15.70 9.17
N ASN A 79 -12.82 -16.42 8.25
CA ASN A 79 -13.27 -15.90 6.95
C ASN A 79 -14.68 -15.31 6.97
N LYS A 80 -15.37 -15.30 8.11
CA LYS A 80 -16.69 -14.66 8.22
C LYS A 80 -16.53 -13.14 8.08
N GLU A 81 -17.38 -12.53 7.26
CA GLU A 81 -17.43 -11.07 7.12
C GLU A 81 -17.86 -10.41 8.43
N VAL A 82 -17.28 -9.24 8.73
CA VAL A 82 -17.61 -8.45 9.91
C VAL A 82 -18.33 -7.16 9.52
N THR A 83 -19.23 -6.74 10.39
CA THR A 83 -19.93 -5.46 10.31
C THR A 83 -19.08 -4.34 10.91
N THR A 84 -19.40 -3.09 10.57
CA THR A 84 -18.70 -1.93 11.13
C THR A 84 -18.88 -1.86 12.65
N ALA A 85 -20.08 -2.19 13.16
CA ALA A 85 -20.37 -2.29 14.59
C ALA A 85 -19.51 -3.35 15.30
N GLU A 86 -19.34 -4.53 14.70
CA GLU A 86 -18.47 -5.58 15.24
C GLU A 86 -17.01 -5.14 15.26
N PHE A 87 -16.51 -4.48 14.21
CA PHE A 87 -15.15 -3.95 14.21
C PHE A 87 -14.95 -2.89 15.30
N ILE A 88 -15.86 -1.93 15.42
CA ILE A 88 -15.81 -0.88 16.46
C ILE A 88 -15.76 -1.53 17.85
N LYS A 89 -16.61 -2.52 18.12
CA LYS A 89 -16.58 -3.28 19.38
C LYS A 89 -15.21 -3.92 19.63
N MET A 90 -14.68 -4.66 18.64
CA MET A 90 -13.37 -5.32 18.76
C MET A 90 -12.26 -4.30 19.04
N ALA A 91 -12.23 -3.18 18.31
CA ALA A 91 -11.21 -2.14 18.47
C ALA A 91 -11.31 -1.42 19.83
N VAL A 92 -12.51 -1.07 20.28
CA VAL A 92 -12.76 -0.46 21.61
C VAL A 92 -12.23 -1.34 22.73
N THR A 93 -12.58 -2.64 22.70
CA THR A 93 -12.17 -3.59 23.72
C THR A 93 -10.66 -3.84 23.66
N ALA A 94 -10.08 -3.99 22.47
CA ALA A 94 -8.64 -4.17 22.27
C ALA A 94 -7.82 -2.98 22.81
N LEU A 95 -8.32 -1.75 22.58
CA LEU A 95 -7.72 -0.50 23.07
C LEU A 95 -8.03 -0.21 24.54
N LYS A 96 -8.84 -1.05 25.20
CA LYS A 96 -9.27 -0.90 26.61
C LYS A 96 -9.90 0.47 26.89
N LEU A 97 -10.70 0.97 25.95
CA LEU A 97 -11.44 2.23 26.16
C LEU A 97 -12.59 2.02 27.14
N GLU A 98 -12.94 3.07 27.88
CA GLU A 98 -14.07 3.04 28.80
C GLU A 98 -15.38 2.95 28.04
N VAL A 99 -16.23 1.99 28.44
CA VAL A 99 -17.53 1.73 27.80
C VAL A 99 -18.63 1.94 28.83
N ASN A 100 -19.46 2.96 28.60
CA ASN A 100 -20.61 3.22 29.46
C ASN A 100 -21.84 2.43 28.97
N VAL A 101 -22.13 1.31 29.62
CA VAL A 101 -23.23 0.38 29.25
C VAL A 101 -24.63 0.86 29.67
N SER A 102 -24.79 2.13 30.07
CA SER A 102 -26.09 2.66 30.53
C SER A 102 -27.15 2.73 29.43
N ASN A 103 -26.74 2.77 28.16
CA ASN A 103 -27.64 2.92 27.03
C ASN A 103 -27.92 1.55 26.36
N LYS A 104 -29.14 1.01 26.55
CA LYS A 104 -29.49 -0.39 26.24
C LYS A 104 -30.22 -0.59 24.91
N ASP A 105 -30.49 0.46 24.13
CA ASP A 105 -31.33 0.33 22.94
C ASP A 105 -30.70 -0.56 21.85
N THR A 106 -29.37 -0.58 21.73
CA THR A 106 -28.66 -1.46 20.79
C THR A 106 -27.29 -1.84 21.34
N TRP A 107 -26.90 -3.11 21.18
CA TRP A 107 -25.71 -3.69 21.83
C TRP A 107 -24.39 -2.96 21.51
N TYR A 108 -24.27 -2.37 20.31
CA TYR A 108 -23.06 -1.69 19.86
C TYR A 108 -23.02 -0.20 20.21
N THR A 109 -24.15 0.41 20.57
CA THR A 109 -24.25 1.84 20.90
C THR A 109 -23.21 2.32 21.93
N PRO A 110 -22.98 1.62 23.07
CA PRO A 110 -21.99 2.10 24.03
C PRO A 110 -20.55 2.02 23.50
N TYR A 111 -20.25 1.10 22.58
CA TYR A 111 -18.94 1.01 21.93
C TYR A 111 -18.75 2.10 20.89
N VAL A 112 -19.80 2.45 20.13
CA VAL A 112 -19.77 3.59 19.20
C VAL A 112 -19.56 4.90 19.96
N ALA A 113 -20.25 5.10 21.09
CA ALA A 113 -20.05 6.28 21.93
C ALA A 113 -18.61 6.39 22.47
N ALA A 114 -18.04 5.27 22.94
CA ALA A 114 -16.63 5.21 23.34
C ALA A 114 -15.69 5.53 22.16
N ALA A 115 -16.07 5.12 20.96
CA ALA A 115 -15.32 5.38 19.75
C ALA A 115 -15.27 6.85 19.33
N GLU A 116 -16.41 7.51 19.42
CA GLU A 116 -16.54 8.95 19.16
C GLU A 116 -15.76 9.74 20.20
N SER A 117 -15.88 9.38 21.48
CA SER A 117 -15.17 10.03 22.58
C SER A 117 -13.64 9.92 22.43
N ALA A 118 -13.15 8.77 22.01
CA ALA A 118 -11.73 8.56 21.71
C ALA A 118 -11.28 9.15 20.36
N GLY A 119 -12.21 9.70 19.57
CA GLY A 119 -11.92 10.29 18.26
C GLY A 119 -11.59 9.26 17.17
N PHE A 120 -11.84 7.97 17.40
CA PHE A 120 -11.53 6.92 16.43
C PHE A 120 -12.67 6.68 15.42
N TYR A 121 -13.90 7.12 15.72
CA TYR A 121 -15.04 7.09 14.81
C TYR A 121 -15.66 8.48 14.65
N ARG A 122 -16.05 8.81 13.41
CA ARG A 122 -16.81 10.02 13.05
C ARG A 122 -17.78 9.67 11.93
N ALA A 123 -19.07 9.91 12.13
CA ALA A 123 -20.10 9.54 11.16
C ALA A 123 -19.97 10.28 9.81
N GLU A 124 -19.28 11.42 9.79
CA GLU A 124 -19.03 12.21 8.59
C GLU A 124 -18.01 11.58 7.64
N ASP A 125 -17.13 10.71 8.15
CA ASP A 125 -16.14 10.01 7.32
C ASP A 125 -16.81 8.87 6.49
N PHE A 126 -18.07 8.54 6.76
CA PHE A 126 -18.79 7.40 6.17
C PHE A 126 -19.96 7.85 5.29
N THR A 127 -19.97 7.40 4.05
CA THR A 127 -21.12 7.58 3.14
C THR A 127 -22.32 6.76 3.60
N ASN A 128 -22.07 5.53 4.06
CA ASN A 128 -23.08 4.64 4.63
C ASN A 128 -22.95 4.64 6.16
N ARG A 129 -24.02 5.03 6.85
CA ARG A 129 -24.06 5.09 8.33
C ARG A 129 -24.74 3.89 8.95
N ASN A 130 -25.11 2.88 8.15
CA ASN A 130 -25.63 1.63 8.67
C ASN A 130 -24.49 0.74 9.20
N LEU A 131 -24.26 0.78 10.51
CA LEU A 131 -23.15 0.07 11.15
C LEU A 131 -23.32 -1.46 11.19
N THR A 132 -24.51 -1.99 10.87
CA THR A 132 -24.77 -3.44 10.82
C THR A 132 -24.52 -4.04 9.43
N GLN A 133 -24.18 -3.23 8.44
CA GLN A 133 -23.73 -3.74 7.14
C GLN A 133 -22.28 -4.23 7.21
N HIS A 134 -21.94 -5.20 6.35
CA HIS A 134 -20.56 -5.67 6.18
C HIS A 134 -19.62 -4.51 5.84
N MET A 135 -18.55 -4.42 6.62
CA MET A 135 -17.59 -3.33 6.57
C MET A 135 -16.64 -3.52 5.39
N THR A 136 -16.47 -2.46 4.61
CA THR A 136 -15.47 -2.42 3.54
C THR A 136 -14.06 -2.20 4.08
N ARG A 137 -13.05 -2.55 3.29
CA ARG A 137 -11.64 -2.33 3.64
C ARG A 137 -11.29 -0.84 3.77
N GLU A 138 -11.94 0.03 2.98
CA GLU A 138 -11.79 1.47 3.14
C GLU A 138 -12.36 1.95 4.49
N GLU A 139 -13.54 1.47 4.89
CA GLU A 139 -14.15 1.79 6.18
C GLU A 139 -13.29 1.33 7.37
N MET A 140 -12.74 0.11 7.29
CA MET A 140 -11.76 -0.38 8.26
C MET A 140 -10.54 0.55 8.35
N SER A 141 -10.04 1.01 7.19
CA SER A 141 -8.90 1.93 7.12
C SER A 141 -9.21 3.28 7.76
N LYS A 142 -10.42 3.82 7.56
CA LYS A 142 -10.87 5.07 8.20
C LYS A 142 -10.78 4.98 9.73
N LEU A 143 -11.34 3.92 10.30
CA LEU A 143 -11.32 3.68 11.75
C LEU A 143 -9.89 3.52 12.29
N ALA A 144 -9.06 2.72 11.61
CA ALA A 144 -7.70 2.47 12.07
C ALA A 144 -6.80 3.72 11.99
N VAL A 145 -6.91 4.50 10.91
CA VAL A 145 -6.17 5.76 10.73
C VAL A 145 -6.60 6.81 11.74
N ARG A 146 -7.90 6.90 12.05
CA ARG A 146 -8.40 7.76 13.15
C ARG A 146 -7.85 7.30 14.50
N ALA A 147 -7.84 6.00 14.78
CA ALA A 147 -7.29 5.43 16.00
C ALA A 147 -5.77 5.68 16.17
N LEU A 148 -5.04 5.86 15.07
CA LEU A 148 -3.63 6.30 15.07
C LEU A 148 -3.46 7.81 15.34
N GLY A 149 -4.55 8.59 15.34
CA GLY A 149 -4.53 10.02 15.66
C GLY A 149 -4.51 10.95 14.45
N HIS A 150 -4.68 10.44 13.22
CA HIS A 150 -4.75 11.27 12.02
C HIS A 150 -6.05 12.12 12.01
N LYS A 151 -5.91 13.45 11.95
CA LYS A 151 -7.02 14.40 12.10
C LYS A 151 -7.58 14.92 10.77
N ASN A 152 -6.70 15.26 9.83
CA ASN A 152 -7.08 15.89 8.56
C ASN A 152 -6.73 14.95 7.40
N VAL A 153 -7.64 14.02 7.11
CA VAL A 153 -7.42 13.01 6.07
C VAL A 153 -8.42 13.26 4.95
N GLY A 154 -7.91 13.42 3.73
CA GLY A 154 -8.70 13.64 2.54
C GLY A 154 -9.46 12.39 2.09
N GLU A 155 -10.41 12.58 1.17
CA GLU A 155 -11.12 11.47 0.52
C GLU A 155 -10.09 10.49 -0.08
N LYS A 156 -10.30 9.18 0.13
CA LYS A 156 -9.44 8.07 -0.33
C LYS A 156 -8.02 8.01 0.25
N GLN A 157 -7.52 9.07 0.90
CA GLN A 157 -6.20 9.11 1.53
C GLN A 157 -6.05 8.06 2.64
N TRP A 158 -7.15 7.66 3.26
CA TRP A 158 -7.23 6.66 4.33
C TRP A 158 -6.45 5.39 4.03
N MET A 159 -6.60 4.83 2.83
CA MET A 159 -5.93 3.59 2.47
C MET A 159 -4.43 3.78 2.29
N TYR A 160 -4.00 4.97 1.82
CA TYR A 160 -2.58 5.29 1.70
C TYR A 160 -1.93 5.43 3.06
N LEU A 161 -2.54 6.17 3.99
CA LEU A 161 -2.02 6.29 5.36
C LEU A 161 -2.01 4.93 6.07
N ALA A 162 -3.10 4.17 6.00
CA ALA A 162 -3.16 2.84 6.61
C ALA A 162 -2.08 1.90 6.06
N SER A 163 -1.84 1.91 4.74
CA SER A 163 -0.82 1.06 4.13
C SER A 163 0.59 1.54 4.48
N LYS A 164 0.84 2.86 4.44
CA LYS A 164 2.12 3.48 4.74
C LYS A 164 2.54 3.29 6.19
N ASP A 165 1.59 3.38 7.12
CA ASP A 165 1.80 3.13 8.54
C ASP A 165 1.89 1.62 8.86
N GLY A 166 1.85 0.77 7.84
CA GLY A 166 1.98 -0.69 7.97
C GLY A 166 0.76 -1.35 8.60
N ILE A 167 -0.38 -0.67 8.71
CA ILE A 167 -1.63 -1.21 9.29
C ILE A 167 -2.37 -2.09 8.28
N LEU A 168 -2.45 -1.64 7.03
CA LEU A 168 -3.14 -2.33 5.95
C LEU A 168 -2.14 -2.97 4.98
N SER A 169 -2.41 -4.21 4.57
CA SER A 169 -1.72 -4.88 3.47
C SER A 169 -2.69 -5.18 2.32
N GLY A 170 -2.15 -5.46 1.13
CA GLY A 170 -2.95 -5.81 -0.04
C GLY A 170 -3.65 -7.16 0.12
N THR A 171 -4.70 -7.38 -0.66
CA THR A 171 -5.34 -8.71 -0.81
C THR A 171 -4.57 -9.60 -1.78
N ALA A 172 -3.85 -8.97 -2.70
CA ALA A 172 -2.88 -9.57 -3.62
C ALA A 172 -1.83 -8.51 -3.99
N PRO A 173 -0.70 -8.89 -4.64
CA PRO A 173 0.28 -7.91 -5.09
C PRO A 173 -0.32 -6.81 -5.97
N GLY A 174 -0.31 -5.58 -5.47
CA GLY A 174 -0.87 -4.41 -6.16
C GLY A 174 -2.39 -4.29 -6.11
N GLU A 175 -3.06 -5.08 -5.26
CA GLU A 175 -4.51 -5.04 -5.09
C GLU A 175 -4.90 -4.63 -3.66
N LEU A 176 -5.71 -3.57 -3.56
CA LEU A 176 -6.22 -3.06 -2.28
C LEU A 176 -7.64 -3.49 -1.95
N SER A 177 -8.46 -3.75 -2.97
CA SER A 177 -9.89 -4.01 -2.88
C SER A 177 -10.65 -3.04 -1.92
N PRO A 178 -10.68 -1.71 -2.18
CA PRO A 178 -11.25 -0.71 -1.24
C PRO A 178 -12.70 -1.00 -0.81
N THR A 179 -13.53 -1.43 -1.75
CA THR A 179 -14.95 -1.77 -1.56
C THR A 179 -15.17 -3.23 -1.19
N GLY A 180 -14.10 -4.04 -1.12
CA GLY A 180 -14.19 -5.42 -0.69
C GLY A 180 -14.57 -5.51 0.78
N THR A 181 -15.40 -6.49 1.12
CA THR A 181 -15.80 -6.77 2.50
C THR A 181 -14.61 -7.25 3.34
N THR A 182 -14.68 -6.98 4.63
CA THR A 182 -13.62 -7.33 5.59
C THR A 182 -13.99 -8.60 6.34
N THR A 183 -13.08 -9.55 6.38
CA THR A 183 -13.21 -10.77 7.20
C THR A 183 -12.82 -10.53 8.65
N ARG A 184 -13.29 -11.40 9.56
CA ARG A 184 -12.93 -11.38 10.98
C ARG A 184 -11.42 -11.47 11.20
N ALA A 185 -10.73 -12.31 10.44
CA ALA A 185 -9.26 -12.41 10.48
C ALA A 185 -8.57 -11.11 10.04
N GLN A 186 -9.03 -10.46 8.97
CA GLN A 186 -8.47 -9.18 8.52
C GLN A 186 -8.67 -8.08 9.57
N ALA A 187 -9.86 -8.01 10.17
CA ALA A 187 -10.16 -7.07 11.25
C ALA A 187 -9.20 -7.23 12.44
N ILE A 188 -8.98 -8.46 12.89
CA ILE A 188 -8.06 -8.78 14.00
C ILE A 188 -6.63 -8.40 13.66
N VAL A 189 -6.16 -8.74 12.46
CA VAL A 189 -4.79 -8.40 12.06
C VAL A 189 -4.58 -6.89 11.99
N VAL A 190 -5.56 -6.13 11.51
CA VAL A 190 -5.51 -4.66 11.53
C VAL A 190 -5.51 -4.13 12.97
N ILE A 191 -6.31 -4.70 13.87
CA ILE A 191 -6.35 -4.29 15.29
C ILE A 191 -5.01 -4.63 15.99
N GLU A 192 -4.44 -5.82 15.80
CA GLU A 192 -3.13 -6.18 16.37
C GLU A 192 -2.02 -5.27 15.84
N ARG A 193 -2.05 -4.91 14.55
CA ARG A 193 -1.09 -3.97 13.97
C ARG A 193 -1.29 -2.57 14.53
N LEU A 194 -2.53 -2.12 14.70
CA LEU A 194 -2.86 -0.86 15.37
C LEU A 194 -2.30 -0.83 16.81
N LEU A 195 -2.48 -1.89 17.59
CA LEU A 195 -1.93 -1.99 18.95
C LEU A 195 -0.39 -1.90 18.95
N GLN A 196 0.26 -2.61 18.03
CA GLN A 196 1.72 -2.59 17.88
C GLN A 196 2.24 -1.19 17.47
N ALA A 197 1.60 -0.53 16.51
CA ALA A 197 1.96 0.83 16.11
C ALA A 197 1.80 1.81 17.29
N LYS A 198 0.71 1.70 18.06
CA LYS A 198 0.48 2.55 19.25
C LYS A 198 1.45 2.28 20.39
N SER A 199 2.08 1.11 20.45
CA SER A 199 3.18 0.83 21.38
C SER A 199 4.55 1.28 20.86
N GLY A 200 4.60 2.00 19.73
CA GLY A 200 5.85 2.47 19.11
C GLY A 200 6.64 1.42 18.34
N LYS A 201 6.05 0.24 18.07
CA LYS A 201 6.71 -0.81 17.29
C LYS A 201 6.65 -0.47 15.81
N GLU A 202 7.79 -0.54 15.13
CA GLU A 202 7.83 -0.45 13.68
C GLU A 202 7.17 -1.68 13.03
N LEU A 203 6.31 -1.41 12.05
CA LEU A 203 5.57 -2.45 11.34
C LEU A 203 6.19 -2.70 9.97
N PRO A 204 6.21 -3.96 9.50
CA PRO A 204 6.55 -4.23 8.11
C PRO A 204 5.52 -3.59 7.18
N VAL A 205 5.98 -2.93 6.13
CA VAL A 205 5.13 -2.24 5.16
C VAL A 205 5.04 -3.06 3.88
N ASP A 206 3.82 -3.28 3.40
CA ASP A 206 3.58 -3.84 2.07
C ASP A 206 3.71 -2.71 1.02
N GLN A 207 4.90 -2.60 0.43
CA GLN A 207 5.20 -1.55 -0.56
C GLN A 207 4.25 -1.56 -1.76
N TYR A 208 3.73 -2.72 -2.16
CA TYR A 208 2.81 -2.83 -3.29
C TYR A 208 1.42 -2.33 -2.93
N ALA A 209 0.98 -2.56 -1.69
CA ALA A 209 -0.23 -1.96 -1.15
C ALA A 209 -0.10 -0.43 -1.05
N VAL A 210 1.05 0.08 -0.58
CA VAL A 210 1.32 1.53 -0.54
C VAL A 210 1.22 2.14 -1.94
N ALA A 211 1.87 1.54 -2.93
CA ALA A 211 1.82 2.02 -4.31
C ALA A 211 0.39 1.98 -4.89
N ALA A 212 -0.35 0.88 -4.69
CA ALA A 212 -1.73 0.78 -5.11
C ALA A 212 -2.64 1.80 -4.39
N ALA A 213 -2.37 2.10 -3.12
CA ALA A 213 -3.10 3.10 -2.33
C ALA A 213 -2.86 4.51 -2.83
N GLU A 214 -1.63 4.83 -3.22
CA GLU A 214 -1.31 6.11 -3.81
C GLU A 214 -2.05 6.30 -5.15
N VAL A 215 -2.14 5.26 -5.99
CA VAL A 215 -2.93 5.30 -7.23
C VAL A 215 -4.41 5.51 -6.92
N TYR A 216 -4.96 4.79 -5.94
CA TYR A 216 -6.36 4.94 -5.53
C TYR A 216 -6.67 6.37 -5.07
N TRP A 217 -5.77 6.96 -4.29
CA TRP A 217 -5.91 8.30 -3.74
C TRP A 217 -5.72 9.40 -4.79
N HIS A 218 -4.63 9.34 -5.55
CA HIS A 218 -4.12 10.47 -6.33
C HIS A 218 -3.83 10.19 -7.79
N LYS A 219 -4.15 8.98 -8.28
CA LYS A 219 -3.91 8.56 -9.66
C LYS A 219 -2.43 8.47 -10.05
N THR A 220 -1.53 8.34 -9.08
CA THR A 220 -0.10 8.14 -9.30
C THR A 220 0.51 7.29 -8.19
N ASN A 221 1.62 6.61 -8.47
CA ASN A 221 2.45 5.92 -7.49
C ASN A 221 3.93 6.33 -7.55
N ILE A 222 4.26 7.43 -8.23
CA ILE A 222 5.66 7.83 -8.40
C ILE A 222 6.34 8.16 -7.07
N PHE A 223 5.57 8.63 -6.07
CA PHE A 223 6.13 9.04 -4.79
C PHE A 223 6.43 7.85 -3.87
N SER A 224 5.81 6.69 -4.10
CA SER A 224 6.07 5.43 -3.38
C SER A 224 6.98 4.47 -4.12
N VAL A 225 6.95 4.43 -5.46
CA VAL A 225 7.80 3.51 -6.26
C VAL A 225 9.18 4.09 -6.54
N ALA A 226 9.29 5.39 -6.78
CA ALA A 226 10.56 6.09 -6.99
C ALA A 226 10.77 7.21 -5.94
N PRO A 227 10.66 6.89 -4.64
CA PRO A 227 10.70 7.88 -3.58
C PRO A 227 12.03 8.64 -3.59
N GLU A 228 13.15 8.01 -3.89
CA GLU A 228 14.45 8.66 -3.90
C GLU A 228 14.58 9.78 -4.95
N ILE A 229 13.71 9.77 -5.97
CA ILE A 229 13.66 10.81 -7.01
C ILE A 229 12.58 11.84 -6.68
N PHE A 230 11.38 11.39 -6.30
CA PHE A 230 10.21 12.28 -6.22
C PHE A 230 9.77 12.62 -4.80
N ASN A 231 10.31 11.96 -3.77
CA ASN A 231 9.84 12.06 -2.39
C ASN A 231 10.93 11.75 -1.33
N GLY A 232 12.20 11.92 -1.68
CA GLY A 232 13.34 11.54 -0.84
C GLY A 232 13.57 12.55 0.28
N PRO A 233 14.45 12.25 1.26
CA PRO A 233 14.79 13.18 2.34
C PRO A 233 15.35 14.51 1.83
N ASP A 234 15.98 14.50 0.65
CA ASP A 234 16.50 15.68 -0.03
C ASP A 234 15.40 16.53 -0.71
N ASN A 235 14.15 16.04 -0.70
CA ASN A 235 12.98 16.76 -1.19
C ASN A 235 12.34 17.59 -0.07
N LYS A 236 12.85 18.81 0.10
CA LYS A 236 12.40 19.74 1.16
C LYS A 236 10.86 19.82 1.22
N ASN A 237 10.32 19.53 2.40
CA ASN A 237 8.91 19.65 2.79
C ASN A 237 7.90 18.83 1.97
N ASN A 238 8.30 17.71 1.36
CA ASN A 238 7.40 16.89 0.53
C ASN A 238 6.68 17.73 -0.56
N THR A 239 7.36 18.75 -1.11
CA THR A 239 6.74 19.69 -2.06
C THR A 239 6.17 18.98 -3.28
N GLY A 240 6.80 17.87 -3.71
CA GLY A 240 6.33 17.01 -4.81
C GLY A 240 4.91 16.51 -4.65
N ILE A 241 4.67 15.68 -3.62
CA ILE A 241 3.35 15.10 -3.34
C ILE A 241 2.33 16.17 -2.93
N ASN A 242 2.77 17.22 -2.22
CA ASN A 242 1.90 18.32 -1.79
C ASN A 242 1.45 19.21 -2.97
N TYR A 243 2.26 19.31 -4.03
CA TYR A 243 1.88 20.00 -5.27
C TYR A 243 0.92 19.15 -6.11
N TRP A 244 1.03 17.83 -6.05
CA TRP A 244 0.18 16.94 -6.83
C TRP A 244 -1.28 17.04 -6.38
N LYS A 245 -2.14 17.52 -7.27
CA LYS A 245 -3.59 17.61 -7.02
C LYS A 245 -4.36 16.98 -8.15
N VAL A 246 -5.34 16.14 -7.82
CA VAL A 246 -6.23 15.50 -8.81
C VAL A 246 -6.95 16.53 -9.68
N SER A 247 -7.23 17.73 -9.15
CA SER A 247 -7.79 18.86 -9.92
C SER A 247 -6.90 19.31 -11.07
N ASN A 248 -5.58 19.11 -10.99
CA ASN A 248 -4.63 19.48 -12.04
C ASN A 248 -4.56 18.42 -13.16
N LEU A 249 -5.20 17.26 -12.99
CA LEU A 249 -5.18 16.19 -13.99
C LEU A 249 -6.17 16.44 -15.13
N LYS A 250 -7.08 17.41 -14.98
CA LYS A 250 -7.98 17.87 -16.04
C LYS A 250 -7.71 19.33 -16.35
N PHE A 251 -7.31 19.62 -17.57
CA PHE A 251 -6.92 20.97 -17.98
C PHE A 251 -7.30 21.25 -19.43
N ALA A 252 -7.50 22.52 -19.77
CA ALA A 252 -7.96 22.96 -21.07
C ALA A 252 -7.02 24.00 -21.70
N GLY A 253 -6.88 23.94 -23.02
CA GLY A 253 -6.21 24.95 -23.82
C GLY A 253 -7.10 26.17 -24.09
N LYS A 254 -6.48 27.24 -24.59
CA LYS A 254 -7.20 28.46 -25.01
C LYS A 254 -8.21 28.21 -26.13
N ASP A 255 -8.02 27.14 -26.90
CA ASP A 255 -8.92 26.68 -27.97
C ASP A 255 -10.14 25.89 -27.45
N GLY A 256 -10.23 25.67 -26.13
CA GLY A 256 -11.29 24.90 -25.49
C GLY A 256 -11.10 23.38 -25.58
N THR A 257 -9.99 22.90 -26.15
CA THR A 257 -9.62 21.48 -26.12
C THR A 257 -9.25 21.10 -24.69
N THR A 258 -9.80 20.00 -24.18
CA THR A 258 -9.58 19.55 -22.79
C THR A 258 -8.90 18.20 -22.76
N ILE A 259 -7.87 18.06 -21.92
CA ILE A 259 -7.12 16.83 -21.68
C ILE A 259 -7.44 16.32 -20.27
N GLN A 260 -7.56 15.01 -20.12
CA GLN A 260 -7.64 14.31 -18.85
C GLN A 260 -6.49 13.32 -18.73
N VAL A 261 -5.61 13.52 -17.76
CA VAL A 261 -4.69 12.49 -17.27
C VAL A 261 -5.48 11.59 -16.33
N GLU A 262 -5.53 10.30 -16.65
CA GLU A 262 -6.24 9.30 -15.84
C GLU A 262 -5.34 8.75 -14.75
N GLU A 263 -4.10 8.40 -15.12
CA GLU A 263 -3.10 7.81 -14.24
C GLU A 263 -1.69 8.14 -14.73
N LEU A 264 -0.75 8.26 -13.79
CA LEU A 264 0.68 8.33 -14.04
C LEU A 264 1.38 7.27 -13.20
N LEU A 265 1.81 6.18 -13.85
CA LEU A 265 2.22 4.95 -13.17
C LEU A 265 3.72 4.72 -13.31
N ALA A 266 4.42 4.66 -12.17
CA ALA A 266 5.75 4.10 -12.05
C ALA A 266 5.71 2.57 -11.93
N THR A 267 6.73 1.96 -12.52
CA THR A 267 7.11 0.56 -12.37
C THR A 267 8.60 0.51 -12.07
N ASP A 268 8.99 -0.18 -11.01
CA ASP A 268 10.39 -0.53 -10.79
C ASP A 268 10.77 -1.65 -11.74
N TRP A 269 11.62 -1.35 -12.74
CA TRP A 269 12.06 -2.36 -13.70
C TRP A 269 12.91 -3.45 -13.02
N ASN A 270 13.60 -3.09 -11.95
CA ASN A 270 14.53 -3.95 -11.23
C ASN A 270 13.86 -4.81 -10.16
N ASP A 271 12.58 -4.58 -9.86
CA ASP A 271 11.77 -5.47 -9.03
C ASP A 271 10.90 -6.37 -9.92
N PRO A 272 11.26 -7.66 -10.10
CA PRO A 272 10.46 -8.57 -10.92
C PRO A 272 9.07 -8.86 -10.31
N ARG A 273 8.86 -8.53 -9.02
CA ARG A 273 7.58 -8.70 -8.33
C ARG A 273 6.73 -7.43 -8.34
N ASP A 274 7.21 -6.32 -8.90
CA ASP A 274 6.40 -5.10 -9.04
C ASP A 274 5.12 -5.42 -9.86
N PRO A 275 3.92 -5.23 -9.29
CA PRO A 275 2.67 -5.58 -9.94
C PRO A 275 2.43 -4.86 -11.28
N ASN A 276 3.01 -3.67 -11.46
CA ASN A 276 2.89 -2.91 -12.69
C ASN A 276 3.78 -3.44 -13.82
N ARG A 277 4.69 -4.40 -13.56
CA ARG A 277 5.42 -5.10 -14.64
C ARG A 277 4.49 -5.71 -15.68
N ARG A 278 3.27 -6.12 -15.28
CA ARG A 278 2.23 -6.64 -16.19
C ARG A 278 1.78 -5.63 -17.27
N LEU A 279 1.91 -4.34 -16.98
CA LEU A 279 1.55 -3.25 -17.91
C LEU A 279 2.58 -3.11 -19.03
N LEU A 280 3.80 -3.60 -18.82
CA LEU A 280 4.90 -3.46 -19.76
C LEU A 280 4.96 -4.64 -20.73
N PRO A 281 5.47 -4.41 -21.96
CA PRO A 281 5.94 -5.49 -22.83
C PRO A 281 7.14 -6.23 -22.22
N THR A 282 7.48 -7.36 -22.82
CA THR A 282 8.76 -8.04 -22.55
C THR A 282 9.94 -7.16 -22.96
N LYS A 283 11.09 -7.31 -22.30
CA LYS A 283 12.30 -6.49 -22.53
C LYS A 283 12.72 -6.35 -24.01
N ASN A 284 12.61 -7.40 -24.81
CA ASN A 284 12.99 -7.38 -26.23
C ASN A 284 12.10 -6.49 -27.10
N LYS A 285 10.85 -6.26 -26.64
CA LYS A 285 9.87 -5.41 -27.32
C LYS A 285 9.87 -3.98 -26.77
N LEU A 286 10.67 -3.71 -25.74
CA LEU A 286 10.74 -2.41 -25.09
C LEU A 286 12.07 -1.75 -25.44
N SER A 287 12.01 -0.49 -25.88
CA SER A 287 13.19 0.28 -26.25
C SER A 287 13.10 1.68 -25.67
N TYR A 288 14.24 2.33 -25.45
CA TYR A 288 14.31 3.73 -25.04
C TYR A 288 15.24 4.51 -25.97
N ARG A 289 14.96 5.81 -26.11
CA ARG A 289 15.76 6.73 -26.93
C ARG A 289 17.07 7.05 -26.20
N THR A 290 18.22 6.84 -26.84
CA THR A 290 19.53 7.25 -26.31
C THR A 290 19.79 8.72 -26.58
N ASN A 291 20.81 9.29 -25.93
CA ASN A 291 21.20 10.69 -26.13
C ASN A 291 21.68 10.95 -27.57
N ASP A 292 22.31 9.97 -28.20
CA ASP A 292 22.79 10.05 -29.58
C ASP A 292 21.63 9.96 -30.60
N GLY A 293 20.39 9.77 -30.13
CA GLY A 293 19.23 9.61 -30.98
C GLY A 293 19.07 8.21 -31.56
N ASP A 294 19.73 7.21 -30.99
CA ASP A 294 19.48 5.81 -31.31
C ASP A 294 18.42 5.19 -30.39
N TRP A 295 18.01 3.96 -30.68
CA TRP A 295 17.14 3.18 -29.82
C TRP A 295 17.92 2.04 -29.17
N ALA A 296 17.95 2.03 -27.84
CA ALA A 296 18.52 0.95 -27.05
C ALA A 296 17.42 0.04 -26.52
N LYS A 297 17.71 -1.26 -26.39
CA LYS A 297 16.78 -2.26 -25.83
C LYS A 297 16.87 -2.29 -24.31
N PHE A 298 15.75 -2.65 -23.67
CA PHE A 298 15.77 -2.95 -22.25
C PHE A 298 16.50 -4.26 -21.98
N SER A 299 17.22 -4.29 -20.86
CA SER A 299 17.99 -5.43 -20.38
C SER A 299 17.76 -5.64 -18.88
N ASP A 300 18.28 -6.75 -18.34
CA ASP A 300 18.08 -7.08 -16.92
C ASP A 300 19.03 -6.27 -16.00
N ASP A 301 20.15 -5.80 -16.55
CA ASP A 301 21.13 -4.94 -15.87
C ASP A 301 20.74 -3.45 -15.87
N LEU A 302 19.80 -3.04 -16.74
CA LEU A 302 19.32 -1.65 -16.80
C LEU A 302 18.65 -1.24 -15.47
N LYS A 303 19.28 -0.31 -14.74
CA LYS A 303 18.77 0.20 -13.46
C LYS A 303 17.85 1.41 -13.68
N CYS A 304 16.54 1.19 -13.71
CA CYS A 304 15.58 2.23 -14.07
C CYS A 304 14.19 2.06 -13.45
N TYR A 305 13.46 3.17 -13.44
CA TYR A 305 11.99 3.19 -13.37
C TYR A 305 11.40 3.39 -14.75
N VAL A 306 10.24 2.79 -14.99
CA VAL A 306 9.41 3.06 -16.17
C VAL A 306 8.17 3.81 -15.74
N ILE A 307 7.97 5.02 -16.27
CA ILE A 307 6.83 5.87 -15.97
C ILE A 307 5.91 5.91 -17.19
N ILE A 308 4.65 5.49 -17.03
CA ILE A 308 3.63 5.53 -18.07
C ILE A 308 2.59 6.59 -17.72
N VAL A 309 2.20 7.39 -18.71
CA VAL A 309 1.05 8.28 -18.61
C VAL A 309 -0.14 7.69 -19.37
N LYS A 310 -1.29 7.60 -18.71
CA LYS A 310 -2.58 7.33 -19.34
C LYS A 310 -3.36 8.62 -19.40
N ALA A 311 -3.73 9.04 -20.59
CA ALA A 311 -4.50 10.26 -20.78
C ALA A 311 -5.42 10.13 -22.00
N ARG A 312 -6.43 10.99 -22.04
CA ARG A 312 -7.37 11.11 -23.16
C ARG A 312 -7.74 12.56 -23.42
N ILE A 313 -8.06 12.86 -24.67
CA ILE A 313 -8.68 14.15 -25.02
C ILE A 313 -10.17 14.04 -24.73
N VAL A 314 -10.68 14.89 -23.83
CA VAL A 314 -12.09 14.90 -23.42
C VAL A 314 -12.94 15.74 -24.37
N THR A 315 -12.38 16.81 -24.92
CA THR A 315 -13.07 17.70 -25.85
C THR A 315 -12.07 18.20 -26.88
N ASN A 316 -12.44 18.16 -28.15
CA ASN A 316 -11.66 18.71 -29.26
C ASN A 316 -12.59 19.57 -30.12
N LYS A 317 -12.34 20.89 -30.15
CA LYS A 317 -13.18 21.83 -30.92
C LYS A 317 -12.82 21.91 -32.40
N ASN A 318 -11.69 21.33 -32.82
CA ASN A 318 -11.28 21.24 -34.21
C ASN A 318 -10.79 19.82 -34.58
N PRO A 319 -11.67 18.82 -34.55
CA PRO A 319 -11.28 17.43 -34.78
C PRO A 319 -10.79 17.15 -36.21
N LYS A 320 -11.14 18.01 -37.17
CA LYS A 320 -10.65 17.91 -38.56
C LYS A 320 -9.23 18.45 -38.70
N GLY A 321 -8.91 19.56 -38.05
CA GLY A 321 -7.57 20.15 -38.08
C GLY A 321 -6.58 19.32 -37.27
N TYR A 322 -7.02 18.80 -36.11
CA TYR A 322 -6.17 18.06 -35.18
C TYR A 322 -6.87 16.76 -34.80
N PRO A 323 -6.62 15.65 -35.51
CA PRO A 323 -7.21 14.36 -35.18
C PRO A 323 -6.92 13.98 -33.72
N ILE A 324 -7.93 13.40 -33.06
CA ILE A 324 -7.79 12.94 -31.68
C ILE A 324 -6.74 11.83 -31.64
N THR A 325 -5.73 12.00 -30.79
CA THR A 325 -4.82 10.92 -30.42
C THR A 325 -4.98 10.69 -28.92
N ASP A 326 -4.96 9.43 -28.49
CA ASP A 326 -4.92 9.09 -27.05
C ASP A 326 -3.51 9.27 -26.46
N ARG A 327 -2.69 10.09 -27.11
CA ARG A 327 -1.30 10.32 -26.76
C ARG A 327 -1.15 11.73 -26.20
N VAL A 328 -0.40 11.82 -25.12
CA VAL A 328 0.11 13.06 -24.56
C VAL A 328 1.61 12.91 -24.36
N ASN A 329 2.34 14.01 -24.40
CA ASN A 329 3.76 14.03 -24.06
C ASN A 329 3.89 14.10 -22.55
N LEU A 330 4.66 13.19 -21.95
CA LEU A 330 5.10 13.31 -20.57
C LEU A 330 6.50 13.91 -20.57
N GLN A 331 6.69 14.99 -19.82
CA GLN A 331 7.98 15.60 -19.61
C GLN A 331 8.32 15.61 -18.13
N ILE A 332 9.58 15.34 -17.83
CA ILE A 332 10.14 15.55 -16.50
C ILE A 332 11.41 16.38 -16.68
N HIS A 333 11.29 17.66 -16.31
CA HIS A 333 12.36 18.65 -16.44
C HIS A 333 13.19 18.74 -15.17
N GLY A 334 14.39 19.31 -15.31
CA GLY A 334 15.29 19.61 -14.19
C GLY A 334 16.41 18.59 -14.00
N TYR A 335 16.76 17.87 -15.07
CA TYR A 335 17.91 16.99 -15.14
C TYR A 335 19.06 17.65 -15.86
N ASN A 336 20.25 17.59 -15.29
CA ASN A 336 21.47 18.26 -15.79
C ASN A 336 22.64 17.29 -16.00
N GLY A 337 22.39 15.98 -16.03
CA GLY A 337 23.42 15.00 -16.36
C GLY A 337 23.99 15.28 -17.75
N VAL A 338 25.32 15.45 -17.84
CA VAL A 338 26.02 15.63 -19.12
C VAL A 338 26.08 14.28 -19.84
N PRO A 339 25.41 14.10 -21.00
CA PRO A 339 25.41 12.85 -21.76
C PRO A 339 26.82 12.35 -22.06
N THR A 340 27.09 11.09 -21.72
CA THR A 340 28.30 10.39 -22.19
C THR A 340 27.86 9.13 -22.95
N GLY A 341 27.81 9.24 -24.28
CA GLY A 341 27.40 8.17 -25.21
C GLY A 341 26.00 7.59 -24.95
N ASN A 342 25.86 6.28 -25.15
CA ASN A 342 24.60 5.53 -25.09
C ASN A 342 24.06 5.27 -23.65
N SER A 343 24.66 5.85 -22.62
CA SER A 343 24.23 5.63 -21.23
C SER A 343 22.93 6.37 -20.92
N LEU A 344 21.97 5.67 -20.30
CA LEU A 344 20.76 6.30 -19.76
C LEU A 344 21.14 7.09 -18.50
N ILE A 345 21.18 8.41 -18.60
CA ILE A 345 21.55 9.32 -17.49
C ILE A 345 20.54 10.44 -17.23
N VAL A 346 19.57 10.60 -18.13
CA VAL A 346 18.42 11.50 -18.03
C VAL A 346 17.15 10.74 -18.41
N PRO A 347 15.95 11.22 -18.07
CA PRO A 347 14.74 10.58 -18.55
C PRO A 347 14.66 10.56 -20.07
N SER A 348 14.22 9.44 -20.61
CA SER A 348 14.17 9.23 -22.05
C SER A 348 12.85 8.58 -22.46
N VAL A 349 12.36 8.94 -23.64
CA VAL A 349 11.11 8.37 -24.18
C VAL A 349 11.28 6.88 -24.43
N ILE A 350 10.24 6.11 -24.11
CA ILE A 350 10.16 4.68 -24.38
C ILE A 350 9.23 4.39 -25.55
N GLU A 351 9.48 3.28 -26.23
CA GLU A 351 8.61 2.75 -27.27
C GLU A 351 8.43 1.23 -27.09
N SER A 352 7.23 0.77 -27.45
CA SER A 352 6.89 -0.64 -27.53
C SER A 352 6.71 -1.04 -28.99
N SER A 353 7.42 -2.09 -29.41
CA SER A 353 7.19 -2.77 -30.68
C SER A 353 6.10 -3.86 -30.58
N ASP A 354 5.42 -3.99 -29.44
CA ASP A 354 4.29 -4.90 -29.28
C ASP A 354 3.01 -4.24 -29.81
N PRO A 355 2.37 -4.76 -30.88
CA PRO A 355 1.17 -4.15 -31.45
C PRO A 355 -0.01 -4.12 -30.48
N ASN A 356 -0.03 -5.02 -29.49
CA ASN A 356 -1.10 -5.14 -28.51
C ASN A 356 -0.83 -4.37 -27.20
N LYS A 357 0.39 -3.88 -27.01
CA LYS A 357 0.81 -3.11 -25.83
C LYS A 357 1.57 -1.86 -26.24
N LYS A 358 0.86 -0.90 -26.82
CA LYS A 358 1.41 0.45 -27.02
C LYS A 358 1.55 1.14 -25.67
N ILE A 359 2.68 1.82 -25.45
CA ILE A 359 2.96 2.54 -24.22
C ILE A 359 3.46 3.94 -24.56
N TYR A 360 3.15 4.90 -23.69
CA TYR A 360 3.64 6.27 -23.77
C TYR A 360 4.18 6.65 -22.41
N GLY A 361 5.43 7.07 -22.36
CA GLY A 361 6.10 7.23 -21.08
C GLY A 361 7.57 7.55 -21.21
N LEU A 362 8.22 7.51 -20.06
CA LEU A 362 9.65 7.74 -19.91
C LEU A 362 10.27 6.57 -19.17
N VAL A 363 11.53 6.30 -19.47
CA VAL A 363 12.43 5.55 -18.59
C VAL A 363 13.26 6.57 -17.82
N ILE A 364 13.44 6.33 -16.52
CA ILE A 364 14.23 7.20 -15.64
C ILE A 364 15.35 6.35 -15.03
N PRO A 365 16.63 6.75 -15.15
CA PRO A 365 17.72 5.99 -14.55
C PRO A 365 17.71 6.13 -13.02
N LYS A 366 18.05 5.05 -12.31
CA LYS A 366 18.25 5.06 -10.86
C LYS A 366 19.64 5.55 -10.46
N GLU A 367 20.61 5.26 -11.31
CA GLU A 367 22.03 5.54 -11.10
C GLU A 367 22.50 6.61 -12.07
N LYS A 368 23.57 7.35 -11.70
CA LYS A 368 24.16 8.43 -12.54
C LYS A 368 23.17 9.53 -12.92
N PHE A 369 22.05 9.57 -12.23
CA PHE A 369 21.00 10.55 -12.37
C PHE A 369 21.40 11.84 -11.64
N SER A 370 21.39 12.96 -12.35
CA SER A 370 21.76 14.27 -11.84
C SER A 370 20.66 15.29 -12.14
N THR A 371 20.43 16.20 -11.20
CA THR A 371 19.38 17.22 -11.25
C THR A 371 19.94 18.61 -10.99
N ASP A 372 19.29 19.64 -11.53
CA ASP A 372 19.62 21.05 -11.25
C ASP A 372 19.07 21.54 -9.90
N GLY A 373 18.54 20.64 -9.08
CA GLY A 373 17.89 20.95 -7.81
C GLY A 373 16.37 21.09 -7.94
N SER A 374 15.84 21.29 -9.14
CA SER A 374 14.40 21.35 -9.41
C SER A 374 13.96 20.14 -10.22
N ILE A 375 12.77 19.61 -9.96
CA ILE A 375 12.15 18.58 -10.79
C ILE A 375 10.72 19.02 -11.09
N ARG A 376 10.33 18.99 -12.37
CA ARG A 376 8.98 19.35 -12.81
C ARG A 376 8.40 18.26 -13.68
N VAL A 377 7.27 17.71 -13.26
CA VAL A 377 6.48 16.77 -14.07
C VAL A 377 5.41 17.56 -14.81
N SER A 378 5.38 17.50 -16.14
CA SER A 378 4.36 18.16 -16.97
C SER A 378 3.84 17.24 -18.07
N VAL A 379 2.61 17.51 -18.50
CA VAL A 379 1.95 16.78 -19.59
C VAL A 379 1.51 17.77 -20.66
N GLU A 380 1.74 17.42 -21.93
CA GLU A 380 1.47 18.28 -23.08
C GLU A 380 0.69 17.56 -24.21
N SER A 381 -0.09 18.31 -24.98
CA SER A 381 -0.69 17.80 -26.23
C SER A 381 0.38 17.46 -27.28
N ILE A 382 0.13 16.43 -28.11
CA ILE A 382 1.00 16.09 -29.24
C ILE A 382 0.32 16.14 -30.61
N SER A 383 -0.93 16.60 -30.67
CA SER A 383 -1.66 16.63 -31.93
C SER A 383 -1.00 17.62 -32.90
N ALA A 384 -0.53 17.11 -34.04
CA ALA A 384 0.12 17.93 -35.07
C ALA A 384 -0.80 19.07 -35.51
N GLY A 385 -0.26 20.29 -35.55
CA GLY A 385 -1.01 21.52 -35.86
C GLY A 385 -1.80 22.11 -34.67
N ALA A 386 -2.08 21.34 -33.62
CA ALA A 386 -2.84 21.83 -32.47
C ALA A 386 -2.01 22.83 -31.65
N PRO A 387 -2.66 23.78 -30.95
CA PRO A 387 -1.99 24.56 -29.92
C PRO A 387 -1.33 23.62 -28.89
N ILE A 388 -0.14 23.98 -28.43
CA ILE A 388 0.51 23.30 -27.31
C ILE A 388 -0.28 23.63 -26.05
N ILE A 389 -0.87 22.60 -25.45
CA ILE A 389 -1.59 22.67 -24.17
C ILE A 389 -0.72 21.93 -23.16
N SER A 390 -0.25 22.62 -22.14
CA SER A 390 0.68 22.07 -21.14
C SER A 390 0.16 22.31 -19.73
N GLN A 391 0.37 21.34 -18.84
CA GLN A 391 0.03 21.44 -17.42
C GLN A 391 1.14 20.83 -16.57
N VAL A 392 1.55 21.56 -15.52
CA VAL A 392 2.47 21.05 -14.51
C VAL A 392 1.69 20.27 -13.47
N LEU A 393 2.06 19.00 -13.27
CA LEU A 393 1.42 18.08 -12.34
C LEU A 393 2.12 18.03 -10.97
N SER A 394 3.45 18.17 -10.96
CA SER A 394 4.25 18.19 -9.73
C SER A 394 5.47 19.09 -9.89
N ARG A 395 5.88 19.68 -8.76
CA ARG A 395 7.17 20.35 -8.58
C ARG A 395 7.82 19.79 -7.33
N SER A 396 9.02 19.28 -7.48
CA SER A 396 9.86 18.77 -6.40
C SER A 396 11.19 19.51 -6.41
N ILE A 397 11.86 19.51 -5.26
CA ILE A 397 13.26 19.87 -5.16
C ILE A 397 14.00 18.57 -4.90
N LEU A 398 15.10 18.32 -5.60
CA LEU A 398 15.95 17.16 -5.31
C LEU A 398 17.38 17.64 -5.27
N ILE A 399 17.94 17.73 -4.06
CA ILE A 399 19.32 18.19 -3.87
C ILE A 399 20.19 16.92 -3.83
N ARG A 400 20.83 16.56 -4.95
CA ARG A 400 21.75 15.42 -5.05
C ARG A 400 23.12 15.85 -5.52
#